data_AF-A0A960E4U3-F1
#
_entry.id   AF-A0A960E4U3-F1
#
_cell.length_a   1.000
_cell.length_b   1.000
_cell.length_c   1.000
_cell.angle_alpha   90.00
_cell.angle_beta   90.00
_cell.angle_gamma   90.00
#
_symmetry.space_group_name_H-M   'P 1'
#
loop_
_entity.id
_entity.type
_entity.pdbx_description
1 polymer ?
#
loop_
_entity_poly.entity_id
_entity_poly.type
_entity_poly.pdbx_seq_one_letter_code
_entity_poly.pdbx_strand_id
1 'polypeptide(L)' 'VVDGSEVRSAYQVLQQVGDGPLETIVVGRYVDEVAPAPEGGWRFVRRRFVVDLVGDLSRHLVDPGIADR' A
#
# COMPACT_ATOMS: atom_id res chain seq x y z
N VAL A 1 25.62 -8.41 9.66
CA VAL A 1 24.88 -7.18 9.32
C VAL A 1 23.41 -7.58 9.30
N VAL A 2 22.51 -6.79 9.88
CA VAL A 2 21.08 -7.15 9.83
C VAL A 2 20.63 -6.85 8.41
N ASP A 3 20.31 -7.89 7.62
CA ASP A 3 20.09 -7.80 6.16
C ASP A 3 18.77 -7.12 5.75
N GLY A 4 18.00 -6.63 6.72
CA GLY A 4 16.77 -5.87 6.50
C GLY A 4 16.25 -5.26 7.80
N SER A 5 15.43 -4.22 7.67
CA SER A 5 14.67 -3.60 8.77
C SER A 5 13.18 -3.66 8.46
N GLU A 6 12.36 -3.88 9.49
CA GLU A 6 10.90 -3.84 9.37
C GLU A 6 10.39 -2.43 9.66
N VAL A 7 9.48 -1.92 8.82
CA VAL A 7 8.80 -0.64 9.00
C VAL A 7 7.30 -0.88 8.97
N ARG A 8 6.58 -0.28 9.92
CA ARG A 8 5.11 -0.32 9.99
C ARG A 8 4.54 1.07 9.79
N SER A 9 3.54 1.17 8.93
CA SER A 9 2.82 2.42 8.68
C SER A 9 1.35 2.16 8.44
N ALA A 10 0.51 3.19 8.62
CA ALA A 10 -0.91 3.14 8.28
C ALA A 10 -1.14 3.90 6.96
N TYR A 11 -2.14 3.48 6.19
CA TYR A 11 -2.54 4.15 4.96
C TYR A 11 -4.05 4.25 4.85
N GLN A 12 -4.50 5.26 4.10
CA GLN A 12 -5.88 5.46 3.70
C GLN A 12 -5.89 5.71 2.19
N VAL A 13 -6.79 5.03 1.49
CA VAL A 13 -7.06 5.26 0.07
C VAL A 13 -8.35 6.05 -0.03
N LEU A 14 -8.24 7.23 -0.64
CA LEU A 14 -9.36 8.08 -1.00
C LEU A 14 -9.56 7.99 -2.51
N GLN A 15 -10.81 7.82 -2.96
CA GLN A 15 -11.16 7.80 -4.39
C GLN A 15 -12.35 8.70 -4.65
N GLN A 16 -12.27 9.49 -5.72
CA GLN A 16 -13.40 10.23 -6.28
C GLN A 16 -13.72 9.62 -7.64
N VAL A 17 -15.01 9.38 -7.92
CA VAL A 17 -15.47 8.84 -9.20
C VAL A 17 -16.29 9.91 -9.93
N GLY A 18 -15.77 10.39 -11.06
CA GLY A 18 -16.39 11.48 -11.82
C GLY A 18 -16.62 12.72 -10.95
N ASP A 19 -17.81 13.30 -11.04
CA ASP A 19 -18.24 14.46 -10.25
C ASP A 19 -18.82 14.07 -8.88
N GLY A 20 -18.71 12.80 -8.47
CA GLY A 20 -19.11 12.33 -7.15
C GLY A 20 -18.21 12.86 -6.02
N PRO A 21 -18.56 12.56 -4.75
CA PRO A 21 -17.72 12.95 -3.61
C PRO A 21 -16.40 12.17 -3.59
N LEU A 22 -15.40 12.73 -2.90
CA LEU A 22 -14.19 12.01 -2.51
C LEU A 22 -14.53 11.09 -1.32
N GLU A 23 -14.36 9.79 -1.50
CA GLU A 23 -14.74 8.77 -0.52
C GLU A 23 -13.52 8.02 0.01
N THR A 24 -13.59 7.55 1.26
CA THR A 24 -12.64 6.58 1.77
C THR A 24 -13.04 5.19 1.31
N ILE A 25 -12.15 4.53 0.58
CA ILE A 25 -12.43 3.22 0.00
C ILE A 25 -11.58 2.10 0.60
N VAL A 26 -10.42 2.42 1.20
CA VAL A 26 -9.59 1.47 1.96
C VAL A 26 -8.92 2.18 3.12
N VAL A 27 -8.85 1.52 4.28
CA VAL A 27 -7.89 1.86 5.35
C VAL A 27 -7.10 0.60 5.68
N GLY A 28 -5.80 0.75 5.89
CA GLY A 28 -4.95 -0.39 6.18
C GLY A 28 -3.60 -0.02 6.74
N ARG A 29 -2.72 -1.01 6.77
CA ARG A 29 -1.34 -0.87 7.22
C ARG A 29 -0.38 -1.51 6.23
N TYR A 30 0.82 -0.93 6.13
CA TYR A 30 1.95 -1.59 5.51
C TYR A 30 2.81 -2.26 6.58
N VAL A 31 3.25 -3.47 6.27
CA VAL A 31 4.39 -4.10 6.92
C VAL A 31 5.47 -4.25 5.85
N ASP A 32 6.39 -3.29 5.86
CA ASP A 32 7.44 -3.17 4.87
C ASP A 32 8.74 -3.80 5.40
N GLU A 33 9.44 -4.50 4.53
CA GLU A 33 10.84 -4.85 4.71
C GLU A 33 11.68 -3.92 3.84
N VAL A 34 12.63 -3.22 4.44
CA VAL A 34 13.53 -2.29 3.76
C VAL A 34 14.99 -2.67 4.02
N ALA A 35 15.85 -2.37 3.05
CA ALA A 35 17.29 -2.57 3.16
C ALA A 35 18.04 -1.34 2.63
N PRO A 36 19.30 -1.12 3.05
CA PRO A 36 20.14 -0.09 2.43
C PRO A 36 20.26 -0.32 0.91
N ALA A 37 20.16 0.76 0.14
CA ALA A 37 20.44 0.73 -1.30
C ALA A 37 21.97 0.89 -1.53
N PRO A 38 22.55 0.28 -2.59
CA PRO A 38 23.99 0.38 -2.85
C PRO A 38 24.48 1.83 -3.04
N GLU A 39 23.64 2.65 -3.67
CA GLU A 39 23.83 4.08 -3.95
C GLU A 39 23.49 4.99 -2.76
N GLY A 40 23.14 4.42 -1.61
CA GLY A 40 22.73 5.14 -0.40
C GLY A 40 21.20 5.27 -0.27
N GLY A 41 20.74 5.52 0.95
CA GLY A 41 19.31 5.51 1.28
C GLY A 41 18.76 4.09 1.48
N TRP A 42 17.44 3.95 1.34
CA TRP A 42 16.71 2.71 1.59
C TRP A 42 15.91 2.29 0.37
N ARG A 43 15.81 0.98 0.14
CA ARG A 43 14.95 0.37 -0.87
C ARG A 43 13.96 -0.59 -0.22
N PHE A 44 12.77 -0.73 -0.83
CA PHE A 44 11.85 -1.80 -0.46
C PHE A 44 12.40 -3.15 -0.91
N VAL A 45 12.42 -4.09 0.02
CA VAL A 45 12.63 -5.52 -0.27
C VAL A 45 11.29 -6.18 -0.51
N ARG A 46 10.30 -5.83 0.32
CA ARG A 46 8.93 -6.33 0.23
C ARG A 46 7.98 -5.34 0.88
N ARG A 47 6.78 -5.20 0.31
CA ARG A 47 5.63 -4.56 0.97
C ARG A 47 4.51 -5.58 1.13
N ARG A 48 3.97 -5.69 2.35
CA ARG A 48 2.73 -6.42 2.60
C ARG A 48 1.62 -5.43 2.94
N PHE A 49 0.52 -5.55 2.21
CA PHE A 49 -0.69 -4.76 2.43
C PHE A 49 -1.58 -5.51 3.42
N VAL A 50 -1.87 -4.89 4.56
CA VAL A 50 -2.90 -5.36 5.48
C VAL A 50 -4.10 -4.44 5.29
N VAL A 51 -5.17 -4.98 4.70
CA VAL A 51 -6.42 -4.25 4.50
C VAL A 51 -7.27 -4.43 5.76
N ASP A 52 -7.46 -3.34 6.51
CA ASP A 52 -8.20 -3.37 7.77
C ASP A 52 -9.69 -3.02 7.57
N LEU A 53 -9.99 -2.01 6.74
CA LEU A 53 -11.35 -1.58 6.40
C LEU A 53 -11.51 -1.42 4.89
N VAL A 54 -12.66 -1.86 4.37
CA VAL A 54 -13.03 -1.82 2.94
C VAL A 54 -14.34 -1.05 2.77
N GLY A 55 -14.31 0.00 1.95
CA GLY A 55 -15.48 0.75 1.49
C GLY A 55 -16.02 0.20 0.15
N ASP A 56 -16.66 1.05 -0.64
CA ASP A 56 -17.12 0.66 -1.98
C ASP A 56 -15.93 0.57 -2.96
N LEU A 57 -15.61 -0.66 -3.38
CA LEU A 57 -14.57 -0.95 -4.37
C LEU A 57 -15.12 -1.28 -5.76
N SER A 58 -16.43 -1.16 -6.00
CA SER A 58 -17.07 -1.51 -7.28
C SER A 58 -16.50 -0.72 -8.47
N ARG A 59 -15.84 0.40 -8.20
CA ARG A 59 -15.16 1.29 -9.17
C ARG A 59 -13.65 1.40 -8.93
N HIS A 60 -13.09 0.53 -8.09
CA HIS A 60 -11.68 0.52 -7.74
C HIS A 60 -10.96 -0.67 -8.38
N LEU A 61 -9.94 -0.40 -9.22
CA LEU A 61 -9.05 -1.39 -9.86
C LEU A 61 -9.79 -2.63 -10.41
N VAL A 62 -10.39 -2.49 -11.59
CA VAL A 62 -11.13 -3.57 -12.29
C VAL A 62 -10.22 -4.73 -12.74
N ASP A 63 -8.90 -4.54 -12.69
CA ASP A 63 -7.88 -5.59 -12.90
C ASP A 63 -6.77 -5.43 -11.84
N PRO A 64 -6.65 -6.34 -10.85
CA PRO A 64 -5.77 -6.19 -9.72
C PRO A 64 -4.35 -6.68 -10.01
N GLY A 65 -3.84 -6.63 -11.25
CA GLY A 65 -2.48 -7.11 -11.64
C GLY A 65 -1.29 -6.53 -10.86
N ILE A 66 -1.53 -5.70 -9.85
CA ILE A 66 -0.60 -5.24 -8.81
C ILE A 66 -0.52 -6.17 -7.57
N ALA A 67 -1.53 -7.01 -7.33
CA ALA A 67 -1.59 -7.98 -6.23
C ALA A 67 -1.02 -9.37 -6.60
N ASP A 68 -0.93 -9.67 -7.90
CA ASP A 68 -0.49 -10.97 -8.44
C ASP A 68 0.96 -10.98 -8.97
N ARG A 69 1.81 -10.03 -8.57
CA ARG A 69 3.24 -10.03 -8.91
C ARG A 69 4.14 -10.02 -7.69
#